data_AF-A0A957RHK9-F1
#
_entry.id   AF-A0A957RHK9-F1
#
_cell.length_a   1.000
_cell.length_b   1.000
_cell.length_c   1.000
_cell.angle_alpha   90.00
_cell.angle_beta   90.00
_cell.angle_gamma   90.00
#
_symmetry.space_group_name_H-M   'P 1'
#
loop_
_entity.id
_entity.type
_entity.pdbx_description
1 polymer ?
#
loop_
_entity_poly.entity_id
_entity_poly.type
_entity_poly.pdbx_seq_one_letter_code
_entity_poly.pdbx_strand_id
1 'polypeptide(L)'
;KTFYQRVFDLPVEYEDENSAVFKFGATMINLLKTPAVGELIEPAVMANPAAGAQLVFTIAVDDVDAMCAKLAARGVTLLNGPMDR
;
A
#
# COMPACT_ATOMS: atom_id res chain seq x y z
N LYS A 1 -8.20 0.34 4.76
CA LYS A 1 -8.20 -0.85 3.87
C LYS A 1 -8.84 -0.61 2.49
N THR A 2 -9.99 0.09 2.38
CA THR A 2 -10.74 0.25 1.12
C THR A 2 -9.91 0.76 -0.06
N PHE A 3 -8.97 1.69 0.18
CA PHE A 3 -8.02 2.12 -0.84
C PHE A 3 -7.24 0.94 -1.44
N TYR A 4 -6.64 0.09 -0.61
CA TYR A 4 -5.85 -1.05 -1.06
C TYR A 4 -6.70 -2.07 -1.82
N GLN A 5 -7.89 -2.40 -1.31
CA GLN A 5 -8.84 -3.29 -1.99
C GLN A 5 -9.20 -2.77 -3.38
N ARG A 6 -9.61 -1.50 -3.49
CA ARG A 6 -10.03 -0.92 -4.76
C ARG A 6 -8.89 -0.74 -5.74
N VAL A 7 -7.76 -0.21 -5.28
CA VAL A 7 -6.66 0.22 -6.15
C VAL A 7 -5.87 -0.97 -6.65
N PHE A 8 -5.54 -1.91 -5.76
CA PHE A 8 -4.78 -3.10 -6.12
C PHE A 8 -5.68 -4.26 -6.55
N ASP A 9 -6.99 -4.17 -6.32
CA ASP A 9 -7.96 -5.21 -6.70
C ASP A 9 -7.58 -6.58 -6.11
N LEU A 10 -7.14 -6.53 -4.85
CA LEU A 10 -6.70 -7.69 -4.09
C LEU A 10 -7.74 -8.06 -3.02
N PRO A 11 -7.98 -9.36 -2.79
CA PRO A 11 -8.74 -9.79 -1.64
C PRO A 11 -7.97 -9.46 -0.35
N VAL A 12 -8.72 -9.40 0.75
CA VAL A 12 -8.14 -9.37 2.08
C VAL A 12 -7.74 -10.80 2.43
N GLU A 13 -6.46 -11.02 2.72
CA GLU A 13 -5.90 -12.32 3.08
C GLU A 13 -6.27 -12.70 4.52
N TYR A 14 -6.25 -11.70 5.41
CA TYR A 14 -6.62 -11.80 6.82
C TYR A 14 -7.06 -10.44 7.34
N GLU A 15 -8.01 -10.42 8.26
CA GLU A 15 -8.46 -9.19 8.92
C GLU A 15 -8.98 -9.47 10.33
N ASP A 16 -8.67 -8.55 11.23
CA ASP A 16 -9.23 -8.48 12.58
C ASP A 16 -9.64 -7.03 12.92
N GLU A 17 -9.87 -6.76 14.21
CA GLU A 17 -10.30 -5.44 14.66
C GLU A 17 -9.27 -4.33 14.37
N ASN A 18 -7.98 -4.65 14.35
CA ASN A 18 -6.90 -3.68 14.27
C ASN A 18 -6.06 -3.77 12.99
N SER A 19 -6.25 -4.81 12.19
CA SER A 19 -5.38 -5.11 11.05
C SER A 19 -6.14 -5.62 9.82
N ALA A 20 -5.56 -5.36 8.63
CA ALA A 20 -6.00 -5.97 7.38
C ALA A 20 -4.79 -6.27 6.49
N VAL A 21 -4.65 -7.53 6.09
CA VAL A 21 -3.48 -8.06 5.36
C VAL A 21 -3.82 -8.23 3.89
N PHE A 22 -2.91 -7.77 3.03
CA PHE A 22 -2.96 -7.94 1.58
C PHE A 22 -1.72 -8.67 1.10
N LYS A 23 -1.89 -9.56 0.12
CA LYS A 23 -0.78 -10.32 -0.47
C LYS A 23 -0.43 -9.78 -1.86
N PHE A 24 0.82 -9.32 -1.99
CA PHE A 24 1.44 -8.84 -3.22
C PHE A 24 2.49 -9.86 -3.68
N GLY A 25 2.07 -10.85 -4.48
CA GLY A 25 2.94 -11.96 -4.86
C GLY A 25 3.41 -12.75 -3.63
N ALA A 26 4.72 -12.71 -3.35
CA ALA A 26 5.32 -13.33 -2.16
C ALA A 26 5.34 -12.42 -0.92
N THR A 27 5.05 -11.13 -1.07
CA THR A 27 5.10 -10.14 0.01
C THR A 27 3.72 -9.93 0.62
N MET A 28 3.64 -9.82 1.94
CA MET A 28 2.42 -9.41 2.65
C MET A 28 2.57 -7.98 3.16
N ILE A 29 1.55 -7.16 2.95
CA ILE A 29 1.43 -5.82 3.55
C ILE A 29 0.31 -5.88 4.58
N ASN A 30 0.66 -5.66 5.84
CA ASN A 30 -0.30 -5.55 6.94
C ASN A 30 -0.60 -4.08 7.23
N LEU A 31 -1.86 -3.67 7.08
CA LEU A 31 -2.31 -2.34 7.46
C LEU A 31 -2.78 -2.37 8.90
N LEU A 32 -2.13 -1.62 9.79
CA LEU A 32 -2.53 -1.51 11.19
C LEU A 32 -3.18 -0.17 11.53
N LYS A 33 -4.14 -0.20 12.45
CA LYS A 33 -4.58 1.00 13.18
C LYS A 33 -3.45 1.47 14.11
N THR A 34 -3.28 2.79 14.20
CA THR A 34 -2.22 3.42 15.03
C THR A 34 -2.12 2.89 16.47
N PRO A 35 -3.22 2.63 17.21
CA PRO A 35 -3.12 2.12 18.57
C PRO A 35 -2.43 0.75 18.68
N ALA A 36 -2.47 -0.09 17.64
CA ALA A 36 -1.87 -1.42 17.64
C ALA A 36 -0.42 -1.45 17.15
N VAL A 37 0.14 -0.29 16.74
CA VAL A 37 1.49 -0.24 16.15
C VAL A 37 2.58 -0.57 17.18
N GLY A 38 2.43 -0.13 18.43
CA GLY A 38 3.42 -0.36 19.50
C GLY A 38 3.75 -1.84 19.71
N GLU A 39 2.74 -2.70 19.62
CA GLU A 39 2.89 -4.17 19.76
C GLU A 39 3.86 -4.79 18.75
N LEU A 40 4.10 -4.14 17.60
CA LEU A 40 4.94 -4.66 16.53
C LEU A 40 6.31 -4.00 16.42
N ILE A 41 6.44 -2.73 16.82
CA ILE A 41 7.66 -1.96 16.53
C ILE A 41 8.41 -1.51 17.77
N GLU A 42 7.86 -1.65 18.98
CA GLU A 42 8.59 -1.27 20.18
C GLU A 42 9.96 -1.97 20.27
N PRO A 43 11.02 -1.26 20.68
CA PRO A 43 11.04 0.11 21.23
C PRO A 43 11.13 1.22 20.17
N ALA A 44 11.03 0.92 18.87
CA ALA A 44 11.01 1.94 17.82
C ALA A 44 9.74 2.78 17.89
N VAL A 45 9.84 4.02 17.40
CA VAL A 45 8.74 4.99 17.42
C VAL A 45 8.16 5.13 16.02
N MET A 46 6.83 5.04 15.91
CA MET A 46 6.13 5.29 14.65
C MET A 46 6.43 6.71 14.17
N ALA A 47 6.84 6.85 12.92
CA ALA A 47 7.15 8.16 12.37
C ALA A 47 5.91 9.06 12.25
N ASN A 48 6.11 10.37 12.42
CA ASN A 48 5.04 11.37 12.36
C ASN A 48 4.31 11.31 11.00
N PRO A 49 2.97 11.35 10.94
CA PRO A 49 2.22 11.39 9.68
C PRO A 49 2.64 12.50 8.71
N ALA A 50 3.18 13.62 9.21
CA ALA A 50 3.66 14.75 8.42
C ALA A 50 5.14 14.63 7.98
N ALA A 51 5.83 13.52 8.27
CA ALA A 51 7.24 13.32 7.93
C ALA A 51 7.49 13.07 6.42
N GLY A 52 6.45 13.08 5.59
CA GLY A 52 6.53 12.74 4.17
C GLY A 52 6.45 11.23 3.92
N ALA A 53 6.91 10.78 2.75
CA ALA A 53 6.91 9.37 2.39
C ALA A 53 7.92 8.60 3.26
N GLN A 54 7.42 7.69 4.09
CA GLN A 54 8.24 6.89 5.01
C GLN A 54 8.73 5.58 4.37
N LEU A 55 8.06 5.13 3.31
CA LEU A 55 8.34 3.88 2.62
C LEU A 55 7.85 3.94 1.18
N VAL A 56 8.62 3.37 0.26
CA VAL A 56 8.24 3.21 -1.14
C VAL A 56 8.42 1.73 -1.50
N PHE A 57 7.37 1.13 -2.07
CA PHE A 57 7.41 -0.22 -2.60
C PHE A 57 7.26 -0.19 -4.12
N THR A 58 8.11 -0.95 -4.80
CA THR A 58 8.04 -1.13 -6.25
C THR A 58 7.37 -2.46 -6.56
N ILE A 59 6.31 -2.43 -7.36
CA ILE A 59 5.59 -3.61 -7.85
C ILE A 59 5.81 -3.67 -9.35
N ALA A 60 6.41 -4.77 -9.82
CA ALA A 60 6.59 -5.00 -11.25
C ALA A 60 5.24 -5.30 -11.90
N VAL A 61 5.04 -4.76 -13.10
CA VAL A 61 3.88 -5.01 -13.96
C VAL A 61 4.36 -5.24 -15.39
N ASP A 62 3.62 -6.03 -16.15
CA ASP A 62 4.01 -6.37 -17.52
C ASP A 62 3.98 -5.14 -18.46
N ASP A 63 3.05 -4.22 -18.21
CA ASP A 63 2.84 -3.01 -18.99
C ASP A 63 2.52 -1.83 -18.04
N VAL A 64 3.48 -0.91 -17.93
CA VAL A 64 3.40 0.24 -17.03
C VAL A 64 2.33 1.24 -17.50
N ASP A 65 2.27 1.53 -18.80
CA ASP A 65 1.30 2.48 -19.36
C ASP A 65 -0.13 1.97 -19.17
N ALA A 66 -0.36 0.69 -19.48
CA ALA A 66 -1.67 0.07 -19.28
C ALA A 66 -2.04 0.03 -17.80
N MET A 67 -1.09 -0.22 -16.89
CA MET A 67 -1.37 -0.17 -15.45
C MET A 67 -1.69 1.24 -14.98
N CYS A 68 -0.95 2.25 -15.42
CA CYS A 68 -1.22 3.65 -15.12
C CYS A 68 -2.64 4.07 -15.55
N ALA A 69 -3.07 3.67 -16.75
CA ALA A 69 -4.43 3.93 -17.22
C ALA A 69 -5.50 3.23 -16.34
N LYS A 70 -5.27 1.97 -15.94
CA LYS A 70 -6.17 1.25 -15.02
C LYS A 70 -6.25 1.92 -13.65
N LEU A 71 -5.12 2.36 -13.09
CA LEU A 71 -5.08 3.06 -11.80
C LEU A 71 -5.82 4.41 -11.87
N ALA A 72 -5.62 5.18 -12.94
CA ALA A 72 -6.35 6.42 -13.18
C ALA A 72 -7.87 6.19 -13.27
N ALA A 73 -8.31 5.15 -13.99
CA ALA A 73 -9.73 4.76 -14.06
C ALA A 73 -10.31 4.35 -12.70
N ARG A 74 -9.48 3.87 -11.76
CA ARG A 74 -9.84 3.58 -10.36
C ARG A 74 -9.82 4.83 -9.46
N GLY A 75 -9.55 6.01 -10.01
CA GLY A 75 -9.50 7.28 -9.30
C GLY A 75 -8.20 7.50 -8.52
N VAL A 76 -7.09 6.92 -8.96
CA VAL A 76 -5.75 7.18 -8.41
C VAL A 76 -5.13 8.36 -9.14
N THR A 77 -4.66 9.35 -8.37
CA THR A 77 -3.78 10.42 -8.89
C THR A 77 -2.34 9.94 -8.85
N LEU A 78 -1.71 9.85 -10.02
CA LEU A 78 -0.29 9.50 -10.12
C LEU A 78 0.57 10.69 -9.68
N LEU A 79 1.51 10.45 -8.76
CA LEU A 79 2.48 11.47 -8.34
C LEU A 79 3.48 11.79 -9.45
N ASN A 80 3.92 10.76 -10.17
CA ASN A 80 4.72 10.85 -11.38
C ASN A 80 4.09 9.91 -12.43
N GLY A 81 4.13 10.30 -13.70
CA GLY A 81 3.69 9.44 -14.80
C GLY A 81 4.66 8.27 -15.05
N PRO A 82 4.33 7.37 -15.98
CA PRO A 82 5.30 6.42 -16.54
C PRO A 82 6.50 7.21 -17.09
N MET A 83 7.71 6.69 -16.86
CA MET A 83 8.95 7.33 -17.29
C MET A 83 9.89 6.26 -17.84
N ASP A 84 10.45 6.51 -19.02
CA ASP A 84 11.56 5.72 -19.55
C ASP A 84 12.87 6.20 -18.89
N ARG A 85 13.60 5.27 -18.25
CA ARG A 85 14.91 5.51 -17.60
C ARG A 85 15.93 4.47 -18.02
#